data_AF-A0A7S2MG91-F1
#
_entry.id   AF-A0A7S2MG91-F1
#
_cell.length_a   1.000
_cell.length_b   1.000
_cell.length_c   1.000
_cell.angle_alpha   90.00
_cell.angle_beta   90.00
_cell.angle_gamma   90.00
#
_symmetry.space_group_name_H-M   'P 1'
#
loop_
_entity.id
_entity.type
_entity.pdbx_description
1 polymer ?
#
loop_
_entity_poly.entity_id
_entity_poly.type
_entity_poly.pdbx_seq_one_letter_code
_entity_poly.pdbx_strand_id
1 'polypeptide(L)'
;PARMDELLKGLVSRVRMPSPMDATDEVVLQTFRLIERLHDQFGNDIGLFSVFFLNIVRMGVGECLYMPQNTPHAYLSGDIVECMACSDNVVRGGLTPKFKDLDVLCEMLEYRGDVPPCIEPEQVEAGVLLYAHKELEEFQVTHVH
;
A
#
# COMPACT_ATOMS: atom_id res chain seq x y z
N PRO A 1 -24.28 1.51 5.37
CA PRO A 1 -23.77 0.23 5.94
C PRO A 1 -24.21 -1.03 5.16
N ALA A 2 -25.51 -1.34 5.10
CA ALA A 2 -26.01 -2.56 4.44
C ALA A 2 -25.64 -2.64 2.94
N ARG A 3 -25.82 -1.55 2.19
CA ARG A 3 -25.42 -1.48 0.78
C ARG A 3 -23.94 -1.76 0.54
N MET A 4 -23.05 -1.31 1.44
CA MET A 4 -21.60 -1.52 1.27
C MET A 4 -21.23 -2.97 1.50
N ASP A 5 -21.81 -3.62 2.51
CA ASP A 5 -21.61 -5.04 2.77
C ASP A 5 -22.14 -5.91 1.62
N GLU A 6 -23.28 -5.56 1.01
CA GLU A 6 -23.78 -6.20 -0.21
C GLU A 6 -22.81 -6.04 -1.40
N LEU A 7 -22.24 -4.84 -1.59
CA LEU A 7 -21.27 -4.59 -2.64
C LEU A 7 -19.97 -5.39 -2.44
N LEU A 8 -19.49 -5.49 -1.19
CA LEU A 8 -18.31 -6.29 -0.84
C LEU A 8 -18.53 -7.78 -1.05
N LYS A 9 -19.66 -8.31 -0.56
CA LYS A 9 -20.07 -9.69 -0.83
C LYS A 9 -20.18 -9.96 -2.33
N GLY A 10 -20.78 -9.04 -3.06
CA GLY A 10 -20.88 -9.09 -4.53
C GLY A 10 -19.51 -9.08 -5.21
N LEU A 11 -18.58 -8.23 -4.77
CA LEU A 11 -17.21 -8.18 -5.26
C LEU A 11 -16.48 -9.50 -5.03
N VAL A 12 -16.46 -10.00 -3.79
CA VAL A 12 -15.76 -11.24 -3.42
C VAL A 12 -16.36 -12.43 -4.16
N SER A 13 -17.68 -12.49 -4.30
CA SER A 13 -18.34 -13.55 -5.08
C SER A 13 -17.89 -13.56 -6.55
N ARG A 14 -17.76 -12.38 -7.18
CA ARG A 14 -17.28 -12.26 -8.57
C ARG A 14 -15.81 -12.63 -8.72
N VAL A 15 -14.98 -12.23 -7.76
CA VAL A 15 -13.53 -12.57 -7.74
C VAL A 15 -13.32 -14.09 -7.64
N ARG A 16 -14.18 -14.80 -6.88
CA ARG A 16 -14.10 -16.25 -6.67
C ARG A 16 -14.77 -17.10 -7.75
N MET A 17 -15.63 -16.51 -8.57
CA MET A 17 -16.25 -17.22 -9.67
C MET A 17 -15.19 -17.53 -10.74
N PRO A 18 -15.23 -18.72 -11.37
CA PRO A 18 -14.47 -18.96 -12.59
C PRO A 18 -14.86 -17.89 -13.59
N SER A 19 -13.89 -17.06 -14.00
CA SER A 19 -14.14 -15.94 -14.89
C SER A 19 -14.84 -16.45 -16.18
N PRO A 20 -16.00 -15.88 -16.57
CA PRO A 20 -16.58 -16.14 -17.89
C PRO A 20 -15.71 -15.58 -19.02
N MET A 21 -14.78 -14.68 -18.66
CA MET A 21 -13.80 -14.11 -19.55
C MET A 21 -12.49 -14.89 -19.43
N ASP A 22 -11.90 -15.20 -20.57
CA ASP A 22 -10.48 -15.46 -20.74
C ASP A 22 -9.68 -14.25 -20.19
N ALA A 23 -9.61 -14.10 -18.87
CA ALA A 23 -8.77 -13.10 -18.23
C ALA A 23 -7.32 -13.57 -18.37
N THR A 24 -6.78 -13.44 -19.58
CA THR A 24 -5.36 -13.63 -19.88
C THR A 24 -4.51 -12.48 -19.37
N ASP A 25 -5.14 -11.39 -18.93
CA ASP A 25 -4.45 -10.25 -18.35
C ASP A 25 -3.96 -10.59 -16.94
N GLU A 26 -2.64 -10.75 -16.82
CA GLU A 26 -1.97 -11.07 -15.58
C GLU A 26 -2.25 -10.06 -14.47
N VAL A 27 -2.42 -8.77 -14.80
CA VAL A 27 -2.68 -7.71 -13.82
C VAL A 27 -4.04 -7.92 -13.15
N VAL A 28 -5.06 -8.28 -13.94
CA VAL A 28 -6.40 -8.58 -13.43
C VAL A 28 -6.35 -9.80 -12.51
N LEU A 29 -5.66 -10.87 -12.91
CA LEU A 29 -5.52 -12.09 -12.10
C LEU A 29 -4.74 -11.84 -10.80
N GLN A 30 -3.71 -10.99 -10.82
CA GLN A 30 -2.98 -10.61 -9.61
C GLN A 30 -3.87 -9.76 -8.68
N THR A 31 -4.67 -8.85 -9.24
CA THR A 31 -5.63 -8.02 -8.49
C THR A 31 -6.68 -8.88 -7.78
N PHE A 32 -7.25 -9.85 -8.48
CA PHE A 32 -8.26 -10.76 -7.92
C PHE A 32 -7.69 -11.62 -6.79
N ARG A 33 -6.50 -12.19 -6.98
CA ARG A 33 -5.79 -12.94 -5.93
C ARG A 33 -5.49 -12.06 -4.71
N LEU A 34 -5.16 -10.78 -4.92
CA LEU A 34 -4.93 -9.85 -3.82
C LEU A 34 -6.22 -9.57 -3.04
N ILE A 35 -7.33 -9.29 -3.73
CA ILE A 35 -8.64 -9.04 -3.07
C ILE A 35 -9.07 -10.26 -2.25
N GLU A 36 -8.93 -11.47 -2.80
CA GLU A 36 -9.26 -12.69 -2.07
C GLU A 36 -8.39 -12.86 -0.80
N ARG A 37 -7.07 -12.68 -0.93
CA ARG A 37 -6.16 -12.75 0.21
C ARG A 37 -6.50 -11.74 1.29
N LEU A 38 -6.79 -10.49 0.91
CA LEU A 38 -7.17 -9.45 1.86
C LEU A 38 -8.52 -9.74 2.51
N HIS A 39 -9.48 -10.29 1.76
CA HIS A 39 -10.76 -10.71 2.32
C HIS A 39 -10.57 -11.82 3.36
N ASP A 40 -9.68 -12.79 3.11
CA ASP A 40 -9.43 -13.85 4.08
C ASP A 40 -8.75 -13.34 5.36
N GLN A 41 -8.03 -12.21 5.28
CA GLN A 41 -7.39 -11.56 6.43
C GLN A 41 -8.31 -10.58 7.18
N PHE A 42 -9.18 -9.86 6.47
CA PHE A 42 -9.93 -8.72 7.01
C PHE A 42 -11.46 -8.83 6.85
N GLY A 43 -11.96 -9.90 6.23
CA GLY A 43 -13.37 -10.08 5.92
C GLY A 43 -13.90 -9.04 4.95
N ASN A 44 -15.16 -8.62 5.14
CA ASN A 44 -15.80 -7.56 4.35
C ASN A 44 -15.38 -6.15 4.84
N ASP A 45 -14.08 -5.88 4.93
CA ASP A 45 -13.59 -4.53 5.22
C ASP A 45 -13.68 -3.65 3.95
N ILE A 46 -14.04 -2.38 4.12
CA ILE A 46 -14.15 -1.41 3.01
C ILE A 46 -12.81 -1.20 2.28
N GLY A 47 -11.69 -1.43 2.99
CA GLY A 47 -10.34 -1.39 2.45
C GLY A 47 -10.10 -2.37 1.30
N LEU A 48 -10.95 -3.38 1.09
CA LEU A 48 -10.87 -4.22 -0.11
C LEU A 48 -11.00 -3.40 -1.41
N PHE A 49 -11.70 -2.28 -1.39
CA PHE A 49 -11.79 -1.39 -2.54
C PHE A 49 -10.52 -0.58 -2.80
N SER A 50 -9.62 -0.44 -1.81
CA SER A 50 -8.39 0.35 -2.00
C SER A 50 -7.50 -0.22 -3.10
N VAL A 51 -7.60 -1.53 -3.36
CA VAL A 51 -6.87 -2.22 -4.44
C VAL A 51 -7.15 -1.63 -5.83
N PHE A 52 -8.31 -1.02 -6.04
CA PHE A 52 -8.67 -0.39 -7.31
C PHE A 52 -8.20 1.07 -7.44
N PHE A 53 -7.82 1.69 -6.33
CA PHE A 53 -7.49 3.12 -6.27
C PHE A 53 -6.02 3.39 -5.99
N LEU A 54 -5.34 2.46 -5.32
CA LEU A 54 -3.93 2.60 -4.93
C LEU A 54 -3.03 1.76 -5.81
N ASN A 55 -1.81 2.25 -6.03
CA ASN A 55 -0.76 1.54 -6.74
C ASN A 55 -0.35 0.28 -5.96
N ILE A 56 -0.37 -0.89 -6.63
CA ILE A 56 0.18 -2.13 -6.09
C ILE A 56 1.67 -2.17 -6.43
N VAL A 57 2.51 -1.76 -5.49
CA VAL A 57 3.97 -1.72 -5.68
C VAL A 57 4.60 -3.00 -5.14
N ARG A 58 5.47 -3.62 -5.94
CA ARG A 58 6.32 -4.76 -5.53
C ARG A 58 7.76 -4.27 -5.53
N MET A 59 8.44 -4.49 -4.41
CA MET A 59 9.83 -4.07 -4.24
C MET A 59 10.77 -5.27 -4.25
N GLY A 60 11.90 -5.11 -4.91
CA GLY A 60 13.06 -6.00 -4.84
C GLY A 60 13.93 -5.72 -3.61
N VAL A 61 14.85 -6.63 -3.31
CA VAL A 61 15.83 -6.44 -2.23
C VAL A 61 16.73 -5.25 -2.55
N GLY A 62 16.83 -4.31 -1.61
CA GLY A 62 17.65 -3.09 -1.77
C GLY A 62 16.92 -1.94 -2.46
N GLU A 63 15.70 -2.14 -2.95
CA GLU A 63 14.85 -1.03 -3.39
C GLU A 63 14.31 -0.27 -2.17
N CYS A 64 14.09 1.04 -2.33
CA CYS A 64 13.63 1.91 -1.27
C CYS A 64 12.57 2.86 -1.82
N LEU A 65 11.52 3.12 -1.04
CA LEU A 65 10.47 4.07 -1.38
C LEU A 65 10.39 5.15 -0.30
N TYR A 66 10.16 6.39 -0.74
CA TYR A 66 9.75 7.48 0.14
C TYR A 66 8.23 7.61 0.13
N MET A 67 7.62 7.61 1.32
CA MET A 67 6.18 7.85 1.49
C MET A 67 5.95 9.28 2.02
N PRO A 68 5.43 10.20 1.18
CA PRO A 68 5.09 11.53 1.63
C PRO A 68 3.95 11.51 2.67
N GLN A 69 3.84 12.61 3.41
CA GLN A 69 2.70 12.84 4.29
C GLN A 69 1.39 12.83 3.48
N ASN A 70 0.27 12.57 4.16
CA ASN A 70 -1.07 12.63 3.57
C ASN A 70 -1.29 11.72 2.33
N THR A 71 -0.43 10.73 2.12
CA THR A 71 -0.53 9.73 1.05
C THR A 71 -0.96 8.39 1.65
N PRO A 72 -2.09 7.80 1.20
CA PRO A 72 -2.59 6.55 1.75
C PRO A 72 -1.73 5.38 1.25
N HIS A 73 -1.26 4.55 2.18
CA HIS A 73 -0.43 3.39 1.88
C HIS A 73 -0.69 2.25 2.87
N ALA A 74 -0.35 1.03 2.46
CA ALA A 74 -0.44 -0.17 3.30
C ALA A 74 0.63 -1.18 2.91
N TYR A 75 1.38 -1.69 3.89
CA TYR A 75 2.28 -2.81 3.70
C TYR A 75 1.48 -4.12 3.73
N LEU A 76 1.61 -4.94 2.67
CA LEU A 76 0.75 -6.10 2.46
C LEU A 76 1.42 -7.45 2.74
N SER A 77 2.75 -7.53 2.60
CA SER A 77 3.56 -8.74 2.81
C SER A 77 5.05 -8.46 2.58
N GLY A 78 5.92 -9.22 3.24
CA GLY A 78 7.39 -9.15 3.09
C GLY A 78 8.07 -8.61 4.34
N ASP A 79 9.39 -8.65 4.33
CA ASP A 79 10.25 -8.09 5.38
C ASP A 79 10.87 -6.79 4.87
N ILE A 80 10.77 -5.73 5.66
CA ILE A 80 11.29 -4.40 5.31
C ILE A 80 12.02 -3.78 6.49
N VAL A 81 12.95 -2.87 6.17
CA VAL A 81 13.42 -1.86 7.12
C VAL A 81 12.56 -0.61 6.91
N GLU A 82 11.84 -0.21 7.95
CA GLU A 82 11.05 1.02 7.95
C GLU A 82 11.75 2.04 8.85
N CYS A 83 11.88 3.28 8.35
CA CYS A 83 12.33 4.42 9.13
C CYS A 83 11.29 5.52 9.01
N MET A 84 10.97 6.16 10.13
CA MET A 84 9.96 7.20 10.23
C MET A 84 10.48 8.33 11.11
N ALA A 85 9.98 9.54 10.88
CA ALA A 85 10.11 10.61 11.87
C ALA A 85 9.49 10.17 13.20
N CYS A 86 9.88 10.79 14.30
CA CYS A 86 9.36 10.47 15.64
C CYS A 86 7.88 10.91 15.79
N SER A 87 6.97 10.16 15.19
CA SER A 87 5.52 10.38 15.18
C SER A 87 4.81 9.03 15.14
N ASP A 88 3.74 8.90 15.90
CA ASP A 88 2.82 7.75 15.90
C ASP A 88 1.41 8.14 15.39
N ASN A 89 1.29 9.33 14.78
CA ASN A 89 0.03 9.81 14.22
C ASN A 89 -0.36 8.97 13.00
N VAL A 90 -1.46 8.23 13.12
CA VAL A 90 -1.99 7.37 12.05
C VAL A 90 -3.50 7.56 11.90
N VAL A 91 -3.89 8.09 10.74
CA VAL A 91 -5.30 8.10 10.27
C VAL A 91 -5.52 6.87 9.39
N ARG A 92 -6.59 6.12 9.65
CA ARG A 92 -6.83 4.80 9.03
C ARG A 92 -8.02 4.84 8.07
N GLY A 93 -7.86 4.26 6.88
CA GLY A 93 -8.91 4.18 5.85
C GLY A 93 -9.56 2.81 5.64
N GLY A 94 -8.97 1.73 6.14
CA GLY A 94 -9.46 0.36 5.92
C GLY A 94 -8.45 -0.70 6.34
N LEU A 95 -8.77 -1.96 6.06
CA LEU A 95 -7.97 -3.15 6.37
C LEU A 95 -7.57 -3.20 7.85
N THR A 96 -8.50 -2.85 8.73
CA THR A 96 -8.21 -2.75 10.16
C THR A 96 -9.47 -2.82 11.02
N PRO A 97 -9.43 -3.55 12.15
CA PRO A 97 -10.52 -3.49 13.13
C PRO A 97 -10.48 -2.21 13.97
N LYS A 98 -9.39 -1.43 13.91
CA LYS A 98 -9.21 -0.20 14.71
C LYS A 98 -10.11 0.93 14.20
N PHE A 99 -10.19 2.00 15.02
CA PHE A 99 -10.92 3.22 14.70
C PHE A 99 -10.41 3.85 13.39
N LYS A 100 -11.36 4.39 12.62
CA LYS A 100 -11.17 5.00 11.31
C LYS A 100 -11.88 6.36 11.34
N ASP A 101 -11.10 7.43 11.30
CA ASP A 101 -11.61 8.80 11.21
C ASP A 101 -11.73 9.17 9.73
N LEU A 102 -12.90 8.90 9.13
CA LEU A 102 -13.09 9.04 7.69
C LEU A 102 -13.19 10.49 7.25
N ASP A 103 -13.66 11.39 8.11
CA ASP A 103 -13.79 12.80 7.79
C ASP A 103 -12.40 13.44 7.73
N VAL A 104 -11.57 13.21 8.76
CA VAL A 104 -10.16 13.66 8.77
C VAL A 104 -9.39 13.04 7.61
N LEU A 105 -9.59 11.74 7.33
CA LEU A 105 -8.96 11.09 6.19
C LEU A 105 -9.31 11.78 4.88
N CYS A 106 -10.60 12.01 4.62
CA CYS A 106 -11.02 12.63 3.36
C CYS A 106 -10.52 14.07 3.21
N GLU A 107 -10.39 14.81 4.32
CA GLU A 107 -9.91 16.20 4.36
C GLU A 107 -8.40 16.30 4.13
N MET A 108 -7.60 15.39 4.70
CA MET A 108 -6.14 15.50 4.69
C MET A 108 -5.48 15.00 3.39
N LEU A 109 -6.13 14.09 2.65
CA LEU A 109 -5.55 13.43 1.48
C LEU A 109 -5.22 14.41 0.34
N GLU A 110 -4.06 14.23 -0.30
CA GLU A 110 -3.65 15.06 -1.44
C GLU A 110 -4.26 14.62 -2.79
N TYR A 111 -4.86 13.43 -2.85
CA TYR A 111 -5.47 12.83 -4.05
C TYR A 111 -4.58 12.87 -5.32
N ARG A 112 -3.28 12.66 -5.14
CA ARG A 112 -2.32 12.50 -6.23
C ARG A 112 -2.30 11.04 -6.71
N GLY A 113 -2.31 10.86 -8.04
CA GLY A 113 -2.27 9.54 -8.68
C GLY A 113 -0.87 9.06 -9.04
N ASP A 114 0.17 9.74 -8.52
CA ASP A 114 1.55 9.45 -8.86
C ASP A 114 2.02 8.14 -8.20
N VAL A 115 2.95 7.45 -8.86
CA VAL A 115 3.67 6.33 -8.24
C VAL A 115 4.63 6.92 -7.20
N PRO A 116 4.68 6.38 -5.96
CA PRO A 116 5.60 6.88 -4.95
C PRO A 116 7.05 6.88 -5.46
N PRO A 117 7.85 7.91 -5.15
CA PRO A 117 9.21 8.01 -5.66
C PRO A 117 10.10 6.92 -5.06
N CYS A 118 10.77 6.17 -5.93
CA CYS A 118 11.87 5.29 -5.54
C CYS A 118 13.10 6.12 -5.17
N ILE A 119 13.74 5.78 -4.06
CA ILE A 119 15.04 6.32 -3.68
C ILE A 119 16.10 5.43 -4.32
N GLU A 120 16.82 5.98 -5.28
CA GLU A 120 18.04 5.37 -5.82
C GLU A 120 19.19 5.61 -4.81
N PRO A 121 19.86 4.56 -4.32
CA PRO A 121 20.94 4.74 -3.37
C PRO A 121 22.19 5.36 -4.02
N GLU A 122 22.88 6.21 -3.27
CA GLU A 122 24.20 6.72 -3.63
C GLU A 122 25.29 5.78 -3.08
N GLN A 123 26.23 5.35 -3.92
CA GLN A 123 27.41 4.63 -3.44
C GLN A 123 28.44 5.62 -2.88
N VAL A 124 28.57 5.65 -1.55
CA VAL A 124 29.49 6.57 -0.86
C VAL A 124 30.88 5.98 -0.65
N GLU A 125 30.95 4.65 -0.46
CA GLU A 125 32.21 3.90 -0.35
C GLU A 125 32.04 2.50 -0.97
N ALA A 126 33.14 1.73 -1.06
CA ALA A 126 33.08 0.35 -1.52
C ALA A 126 32.21 -0.50 -0.57
N GLY A 127 31.09 -1.03 -1.07
CA GLY A 127 30.15 -1.82 -0.27
C GLY A 127 29.19 -1.01 0.62
N VAL A 128 29.19 0.33 0.51
CA VAL A 128 28.34 1.21 1.34
C VAL A 128 27.38 2.01 0.46
N LEU A 129 26.10 1.77 0.65
CA LEU A 129 25.00 2.44 -0.06
C LEU A 129 24.24 3.38 0.88
N LEU A 130 24.05 4.62 0.46
CA LEU A 130 23.31 5.65 1.18
C LEU A 130 21.94 5.88 0.54
N TYR A 131 20.89 5.71 1.33
CA TYR A 131 19.51 6.04 0.97
C TYR A 131 19.12 7.36 1.65
N ALA A 132 18.96 8.41 0.85
CA ALA A 132 18.57 9.74 1.31
C ALA A 132 17.55 10.36 0.35
N HIS A 133 16.59 11.12 0.90
CA HIS A 133 15.61 11.84 0.09
C HIS A 133 15.66 13.33 0.43
N LYS A 134 15.64 14.20 -0.58
CA LYS A 134 15.80 15.66 -0.41
C LYS A 134 14.71 16.32 0.45
N GLU A 135 13.55 15.68 0.58
CA GLU A 135 12.41 16.16 1.37
C GLU A 135 12.35 15.53 2.77
N LEU A 136 13.37 14.73 3.13
CA LEU A 136 13.47 14.07 4.42
C LEU A 136 14.73 14.57 5.13
N GLU A 137 14.56 15.30 6.23
CA GLU A 137 15.66 15.89 6.98
C GLU A 137 15.95 15.13 8.28
N GLU A 138 15.00 14.31 8.74
CA GLU A 138 15.03 13.65 10.05
C GLU A 138 16.00 12.48 10.11
N PHE A 139 16.21 11.76 9.01
CA PHE A 139 17.11 10.61 8.95
C PHE A 139 17.56 10.28 7.52
N GLN A 140 18.60 9.45 7.46
CA GLN A 140 19.09 8.76 6.26
C GLN A 140 19.47 7.34 6.65
N VAL A 141 19.47 6.40 5.69
CA VAL A 141 19.77 4.99 5.95
C VAL A 141 21.01 4.58 5.17
N THR A 142 21.97 3.96 5.85
CA THR A 142 23.16 3.39 5.21
C THR A 142 23.09 1.87 5.27
N HIS A 143 23.27 1.21 4.12
CA HIS A 143 23.38 -0.23 3.99
C HIS A 143 24.83 -0.60 3.69
N VAL A 144 25.42 -1.47 4.54
CA VAL A 144 26.80 -1.93 4.42
C VAL A 144 26.79 -3.42 4.12
N HIS A 145 27.44 -3.82 3.03
CA HIS A 145 27.58 -5.20 2.57
C HIS A 145 28.83 -5.90 3.12
#